data_AF-A0A3E0N1J3-F1
#
_entry.id   AF-A0A3E0N1J3-F1
#
_cell.length_a   1.000
_cell.length_b   1.000
_cell.length_c   1.000
_cell.angle_alpha   90.00
_cell.angle_beta   90.00
_cell.angle_gamma   90.00
#
_symmetry.space_group_name_H-M   'P 1'
#
loop_
_entity.id
_entity.type
_entity.pdbx_description
1 polymer ?
#
loop_
_entity_poly.entity_id
_entity_poly.type
_entity_poly.pdbx_seq_one_letter_code
_entity_poly.pdbx_strand_id
1 'polypeptide(L)' 'MQFDSFSDAIAMGGHGPYVWGAYAITLVVVVVILLKPILATRQLQGEIRRASARQSAQSVSSDNGHQAHEVVDAP' A
#
# COMPACT_ATOMS: atom_id res chain seq x y z
N MET A 1 -43.10 14.41 14.81
CA MET A 1 -41.69 14.05 14.64
C MET A 1 -41.69 12.84 13.72
N GLN A 2 -41.29 12.98 12.46
CA GLN A 2 -41.56 11.97 11.39
C GLN A 2 -40.32 11.17 10.96
N PHE A 3 -39.23 11.31 11.70
CA PHE A 3 -37.99 10.54 11.49
C PHE A 3 -37.34 10.32 12.86
N ASP A 4 -38.04 9.65 13.78
CA ASP A 4 -37.57 9.49 15.17
C ASP A 4 -36.45 8.44 15.31
N SER A 5 -36.02 7.77 14.24
CA SER A 5 -34.93 6.80 14.33
C SER A 5 -34.27 6.46 13.00
N PHE A 6 -32.96 6.22 13.03
CA PHE A 6 -32.19 5.52 11.98
C PHE A 6 -32.89 4.22 11.51
N SER A 7 -33.65 3.59 12.40
CA SER A 7 -34.49 2.43 12.10
C SER A 7 -35.54 2.70 11.01
N ASP A 8 -36.14 3.90 10.95
CA ASP A 8 -37.15 4.26 9.94
C ASP A 8 -36.53 4.52 8.56
N ALA A 9 -35.27 4.98 8.52
CA ALA A 9 -34.50 5.08 7.29
C ALA A 9 -34.05 3.70 6.76
N ILE A 10 -33.84 2.73 7.65
CA ILE A 10 -33.57 1.32 7.30
C ILE A 10 -34.86 0.55 7.01
N ALA A 11 -35.99 0.97 7.57
CA ALA A 11 -37.27 0.28 7.46
C ALA A 11 -38.25 0.95 6.50
N MET A 12 -37.86 2.02 5.78
CA MET A 12 -38.67 2.76 4.78
C MET A 12 -39.55 1.81 3.95
N GLY A 13 -40.80 1.60 4.39
CA GLY A 13 -41.77 0.69 3.78
C GLY A 13 -41.35 -0.77 3.58
N GLY A 14 -40.29 -1.27 4.22
CA GLY A 14 -39.79 -2.66 4.07
C GLY A 14 -38.69 -2.87 3.03
N HIS A 15 -38.18 -1.81 2.38
CA HIS A 15 -37.18 -1.93 1.30
C HIS A 15 -35.73 -1.68 1.72
N GLY A 16 -35.46 -1.14 2.91
CA GLY A 16 -34.09 -0.82 3.29
C GLY A 16 -33.13 -2.02 3.40
N PRO A 17 -33.54 -3.27 3.69
CA PRO A 17 -32.63 -4.42 3.61
C PRO A 17 -31.99 -4.58 2.22
N TYR A 18 -32.70 -4.24 1.14
CA TYR A 18 -32.17 -4.32 -0.22
C TYR A 18 -31.13 -3.22 -0.50
N VAL A 19 -31.40 -2.00 -0.05
CA VAL A 19 -30.49 -0.85 -0.22
C VAL A 19 -29.21 -1.09 0.57
N TRP A 20 -29.33 -1.42 1.86
CA TRP A 20 -28.19 -1.71 2.71
C TRP A 20 -27.45 -2.98 2.27
N GLY A 21 -28.15 -3.99 1.76
CA GLY A 21 -27.54 -5.17 1.15
C GLY A 21 -26.68 -4.83 -0.08
N ALA A 22 -27.18 -3.99 -0.99
CA ALA A 22 -26.42 -3.53 -2.15
C ALA A 22 -25.18 -2.71 -1.75
N TYR A 23 -25.30 -1.82 -0.76
CA TYR A 23 -24.16 -1.10 -0.19
C TYR A 23 -23.15 -2.04 0.47
N ALA A 24 -23.61 -3.03 1.24
CA ALA A 24 -22.75 -4.01 1.90
C ALA A 24 -21.97 -4.85 0.88
N ILE A 25 -22.65 -5.35 -0.16
CA ILE A 25 -21.99 -6.11 -1.24
C ILE A 25 -20.94 -5.25 -1.94
N THR A 26 -21.28 -4.01 -2.26
CA THR A 26 -20.34 -3.07 -2.92
C THR A 26 -19.12 -2.81 -2.04
N LEU A 27 -19.34 -2.57 -0.75
CA LEU A 27 -18.29 -2.34 0.23
C LEU A 27 -17.38 -3.57 0.36
N VAL A 28 -17.95 -4.78 0.39
CA VAL A 28 -17.18 -6.03 0.39
C VAL A 28 -16.32 -6.15 -0.86
N VAL A 29 -16.86 -5.89 -2.06
CA VAL A 29 -16.10 -5.93 -3.31
C VAL A 29 -14.94 -4.93 -3.29
N VAL A 30 -15.20 -3.69 -2.87
CA VAL A 30 -14.18 -2.65 -2.74
C VAL A 30 -13.08 -3.06 -1.76
N VAL A 31 -13.45 -3.59 -0.60
CA VAL A 31 -12.51 -4.08 0.42
C VAL A 31 -11.66 -5.23 -0.13
N VAL A 32 -12.26 -6.21 -0.81
CA VAL A 32 -11.53 -7.32 -1.45
C VAL A 32 -10.51 -6.81 -2.46
N ILE A 33 -10.91 -5.83 -3.29
CA ILE A 33 -10.01 -5.22 -4.28
C ILE A 33 -8.86 -4.47 -3.60
N LEU A 34 -9.13 -3.74 -2.51
CA LEU A 34 -8.13 -3.00 -1.73
C LEU A 34 -7.19 -3.88 -0.93
N LEU A 35 -7.65 -5.05 -0.46
CA LEU A 35 -6.81 -5.99 0.27
C LEU A 35 -5.65 -6.51 -0.58
N LYS A 36 -5.87 -6.75 -1.88
CA LYS A 36 -4.82 -7.26 -2.79
C LYS A 36 -3.58 -6.36 -2.87
N PRO A 37 -3.68 -5.05 -3.17
CA PRO A 37 -2.52 -4.16 -3.22
C PRO A 37 -1.94 -3.90 -1.83
N ILE A 38 -2.73 -3.88 -0.75
CA ILE A 38 -2.21 -3.70 0.62
C ILE A 38 -1.34 -4.90 1.03
N LEU A 39 -1.80 -6.13 0.76
CA LEU A 39 -1.01 -7.32 1.05
C LEU A 39 0.23 -7.41 0.14
N ALA A 40 0.11 -7.02 -1.13
CA ALA A 40 1.23 -7.03 -2.08
C ALA A 40 2.28 -5.96 -1.79
N THR A 41 1.88 -4.74 -1.40
CA THR A 41 2.85 -3.67 -1.05
C THR A 41 3.64 -4.00 0.21
N ARG A 42 3.08 -4.75 1.16
CA ARG A 42 3.85 -5.26 2.31
C ARG A 42 4.98 -6.20 1.88
N GLN A 43 4.81 -6.93 0.79
CA GLN A 43 5.85 -7.82 0.24
C GLN A 43 6.90 -7.03 -0.55
N LEU A 44 6.46 -6.09 -1.40
CA LEU A 44 7.36 -5.30 -2.28
C LEU A 44 8.24 -4.29 -1.52
N GLN A 45 7.77 -3.75 -0.39
CA GLN A 45 8.60 -2.87 0.45
C GLN A 45 9.86 -3.59 0.99
N GLY A 46 9.79 -4.91 1.18
CA GLY A 46 10.94 -5.72 1.58
C GLY A 46 11.99 -5.84 0.47
N GLU A 47 11.57 -5.90 -0.79
CA GLU A 47 12.46 -6.04 -1.94
C GLU A 47 13.13 -4.71 -2.32
N ILE A 48 12.40 -3.60 -2.30
CA ILE A 48 12.95 -2.26 -2.61
C ILE A 48 14.04 -1.88 -1.60
N ARG A 49 13.84 -2.16 -0.30
CA ARG A 49 14.87 -1.96 0.73
C ARG A 49 16.14 -2.80 0.48
N ARG A 50 15.97 -4.05 0.02
CA ARG A 50 17.10 -4.95 -0.30
C ARG A 50 17.81 -4.56 -1.60
N ALA A 51 17.11 -3.99 -2.58
CA ALA A 51 17.71 -3.48 -3.80
C ALA A 51 18.51 -2.18 -3.53
N SER A 52 17.95 -1.26 -2.75
CA SER A 52 18.61 0.00 -2.38
C SER A 52 19.90 -0.22 -1.58
N ALA A 53 19.90 -1.16 -0.63
CA ALA A 53 21.10 -1.50 0.16
C ALA A 53 22.25 -2.07 -0.68
N ARG A 54 21.96 -2.70 -1.83
CA ARG A 54 22.99 -3.21 -2.74
C ARG A 54 23.58 -2.11 -3.61
N GLN A 55 22.77 -1.12 -4.01
CA GLN A 55 23.23 -0.02 -4.84
C GLN A 55 24.16 0.93 -4.09
N SER A 56 23.90 1.18 -2.80
CA SER A 56 24.80 1.97 -1.95
C SER A 56 26.11 1.24 -1.61
N ALA A 57 26.10 -0.09 -1.49
CA ALA A 57 27.34 -0.86 -1.32
C ALA A 57 28.22 -0.82 -2.58
N GLN A 58 27.62 -0.81 -3.77
CA GLN A 58 28.35 -0.84 -5.04
C GLN A 58 28.95 0.53 -5.43
N SER A 59 28.27 1.64 -5.10
CA SER A 59 28.83 2.99 -5.33
C SER A 59 30.08 3.24 -4.50
N VAL A 60 30.15 2.73 -3.26
CA VAL A 60 31.32 2.88 -2.38
C VAL A 60 32.51 2.06 -2.87
N SER A 61 32.28 0.86 -3.43
CA SER A 61 33.37 0.04 -3.99
C SER A 61 33.95 0.59 -5.30
N SER A 62 33.13 1.22 -6.14
CA SER A 62 33.64 1.87 -7.36
C SER A 62 34.36 3.20 -7.08
N ASP A 63 33.96 3.94 -6.04
CA ASP A 63 34.62 5.18 -5.63
C ASP A 63 35.99 4.90 -4.99
N ASN A 64 36.08 3.94 -4.06
CA ASN A 64 37.35 3.55 -3.44
C ASN A 64 38.37 2.97 -4.44
N GLY A 65 37.92 2.31 -5.51
CA GLY A 65 38.81 1.79 -6.55
C GLY A 65 39.46 2.88 -7.41
N HIS A 66 38.74 3.99 -7.65
CA HIS A 66 39.31 5.17 -8.30
C HIS A 66 40.28 5.92 -7.37
N GLN A 67 39.94 6.07 -6.09
CA GLN A 67 40.82 6.73 -5.11
C GLN A 67 42.09 5.92 -4.81
N ALA A 68 42.02 4.59 -4.76
CA ALA A 68 43.19 3.73 -4.57
C ALA A 68 44.20 3.82 -5.73
N HIS A 69 43.72 4.10 -6.95
CA HIS A 69 44.57 4.28 -8.12
C HIS A 69 45.13 5.72 -8.22
N GLU A 70 44.48 6.71 -7.59
CA GLU A 70 44.97 8.09 -7.53
C GLU A 70 46.09 8.28 -6.50
N VAL A 71 46.02 7.60 -5.35
CA VAL A 71 47.01 7.78 -4.26
C VAL A 71 48.36 7.09 -4.56
N VAL A 72 48.39 6.08 -5.43
CA VAL A 72 49.60 5.33 -5.78
C VAL A 72 50.52 6.09 -6.76
N ASP A 73 49.98 7.05 -7.52
CA ASP A 73 50.72 7.87 -8.49
C ASP A 73 51.07 9.28 -7.97
N ALA A 74 50.84 9.57 -6.68
CA ALA A 74 51.21 10.84 -6.08
C ALA A 74 52.75 10.94 -5.92
N PRO A 75 53.40 12.02 -6.43
CA PRO A 75 54.86 12.17 -6.44
C PRO A 75 55.50 12.34 -5.06
#